data_AF-A0A7S0WMW1-F1
#
_entry.id   AF-A0A7S0WMW1-F1
#
_cell.length_a   1.000
_cell.length_b   1.000
_cell.length_c   1.000
_cell.angle_alpha   90.00
_cell.angle_beta   90.00
_cell.angle_gamma   90.00
#
_symmetry.space_group_name_H-M   'P 1'
#
loop_
_entity.id
_entity.type
_entity.pdbx_description
1 polymer ?
#
loop_
_entity_poly.entity_id
_entity_poly.type
_entity_poly.pdbx_seq_one_letter_code
_entity_poly.pdbx_strand_id
1 'polypeptide(L)'
;GGFAAGIIGLALVDERLLEAHLYGRKLVWYAAIFGTILAVSRGLITEEHKVFAPEVAMKEVVKHTHYFPRKWRNRCHHKDVQGEFEELFQYKGVIFLEEMLSILSTPIILWCSLPNCARAILDFVRDFTVRVDGVGDVCSLSTFDFDRHGNALYAAPVACAEPLRSNQGKMEKSFLSFHALYNDWEPDAAGQQMLSNL
;
A
#
# COMPACT_ATOMS: atom_id res chain seq x y z
N GLY A 1 -6.02 34.08 -4.22
CA GLY A 1 -6.32 34.59 -5.57
C GLY A 1 -6.16 36.09 -5.66
N GLY A 2 -7.05 36.86 -5.00
CA GLY A 2 -7.12 38.32 -5.14
C GLY A 2 -5.82 39.08 -4.86
N PHE A 3 -5.10 38.78 -3.78
CA PHE A 3 -3.83 39.45 -3.47
C PHE A 3 -2.73 39.21 -4.52
N ALA A 4 -2.59 37.97 -5.01
CA ALA A 4 -1.65 37.66 -6.09
C ALA A 4 -2.04 38.41 -7.38
N ALA A 5 -3.33 38.41 -7.73
CA ALA A 5 -3.85 39.13 -8.89
C ALA A 5 -3.64 40.65 -8.78
N GLY A 6 -3.80 41.23 -7.58
CA GLY A 6 -3.53 42.64 -7.32
C GLY A 6 -2.06 43.02 -7.50
N ILE A 7 -1.13 42.20 -6.99
CA ILE A 7 0.32 42.43 -7.15
C ILE A 7 0.74 42.28 -8.61
N ILE A 8 0.22 41.28 -9.31
CA ILE A 8 0.45 41.09 -10.76
C ILE A 8 -0.15 42.27 -11.56
N GLY A 9 -1.34 42.75 -11.18
CA GLY A 9 -1.95 43.93 -11.78
C GLY A 9 -1.10 45.19 -11.62
N LEU A 10 -0.51 45.40 -10.44
CA LEU A 10 0.45 46.50 -10.21
C LEU A 10 1.72 46.34 -11.05
N ALA A 11 2.22 45.12 -11.22
CA ALA A 11 3.37 44.83 -12.08
C ALA A 11 3.14 45.21 -13.54
N LEU A 12 1.91 44.99 -14.05
CA LEU A 12 1.52 45.34 -15.41
C LEU A 12 1.39 46.85 -15.64
N VAL A 13 1.14 47.62 -14.58
CA VAL A 13 1.08 49.09 -14.64
C VAL A 13 2.49 49.69 -14.60
N ASP A 14 3.34 49.22 -13.68
CA ASP A 14 4.74 49.64 -13.59
C ASP A 14 5.59 48.55 -12.91
N GLU A 15 6.56 48.00 -13.64
CA GLU A 15 7.48 46.97 -13.13
C GLU A 15 8.30 47.45 -11.92
N ARG A 16 8.54 48.76 -11.78
CA ARG A 16 9.30 49.32 -10.65
C ARG A 16 8.55 49.18 -9.32
N LEU A 17 7.22 49.08 -9.35
CA LEU A 17 6.42 48.85 -8.16
C LEU A 17 6.68 47.47 -7.56
N LEU A 18 7.19 46.51 -8.34
CA LEU A 18 7.57 45.19 -7.82
C LEU A 18 8.77 45.27 -6.86
N GLU A 19 9.65 46.25 -7.07
CA GLU A 19 10.80 46.51 -6.19
C GLU A 19 10.46 47.37 -4.97
N ALA A 20 9.23 47.92 -4.92
CA ALA A 20 8.80 48.70 -3.78
C ALA A 20 8.77 47.85 -2.52
N HIS A 21 9.26 48.44 -1.42
CA HIS A 21 9.39 47.77 -0.14
C HIS A 21 8.11 47.93 0.67
N LEU A 22 7.50 46.80 1.01
CA LEU A 22 6.36 46.71 1.91
C LEU A 22 6.80 45.92 3.14
N TYR A 23 6.63 46.47 4.34
CA TYR A 23 7.00 45.80 5.61
C TYR A 23 8.39 45.14 5.62
N GLY A 24 9.39 45.79 5.00
CA GLY A 24 10.77 45.33 4.98
C GLY A 24 11.12 44.24 3.95
N ARG A 25 10.21 43.89 3.03
CA ARG A 25 10.48 43.00 1.89
C ARG A 25 9.96 43.61 0.58
N LYS A 26 10.56 43.20 -0.56
CA LYS A 26 10.10 43.62 -1.90
C LYS A 26 8.74 43.00 -2.22
N LEU A 27 7.90 43.70 -2.97
CA LEU A 27 6.61 43.19 -3.47
C LEU A 27 6.74 41.87 -4.24
N VAL A 28 7.85 41.64 -4.95
CA VAL A 28 8.18 40.35 -5.59
C VAL A 28 8.13 39.17 -4.61
N TRP A 29 8.62 39.35 -3.38
CA TRP A 29 8.67 38.29 -2.37
C TRP A 29 7.27 37.87 -1.94
N TYR A 30 6.37 38.83 -1.75
CA TYR A 30 4.97 38.57 -1.48
C TYR A 30 4.27 37.94 -2.67
N ALA A 31 4.56 38.38 -3.90
CA ALA A 31 4.04 37.76 -5.11
C ALA A 31 4.42 36.26 -5.20
N ALA A 32 5.68 35.92 -4.89
CA ALA A 32 6.16 34.54 -4.88
C ALA A 32 5.43 33.67 -3.83
N ILE A 33 5.19 34.21 -2.63
CA ILE A 33 4.45 33.50 -1.59
C ILE A 33 2.99 33.31 -1.97
N PHE A 34 2.29 34.39 -2.33
CA PHE A 34 0.88 34.29 -2.70
C PHE A 34 0.68 33.47 -3.98
N GLY A 35 1.64 33.51 -4.90
CA GLY A 35 1.69 32.66 -6.10
C GLY A 35 1.83 31.19 -5.74
N THR A 36 2.78 30.83 -4.85
CA THR A 36 2.95 29.46 -4.36
C THR A 36 1.69 28.97 -3.64
N ILE A 37 1.13 29.77 -2.73
CA ILE A 37 -0.12 29.42 -2.02
C ILE A 37 -1.25 29.21 -3.01
N LEU A 38 -1.39 30.06 -4.03
CA LEU A 38 -2.41 29.92 -5.06
C LEU A 38 -2.20 28.64 -5.89
N ALA A 39 -0.98 28.35 -6.29
CA ALA A 39 -0.65 27.15 -7.07
C ALA A 39 -0.96 25.87 -6.29
N VAL A 40 -0.55 25.80 -5.01
CA VAL A 40 -0.85 24.67 -4.11
C VAL A 40 -2.36 24.56 -3.90
N SER A 41 -3.05 25.66 -3.60
CA SER A 41 -4.50 25.67 -3.38
C SER A 41 -5.25 25.18 -4.62
N ARG A 42 -4.82 25.57 -5.83
CA ARG A 42 -5.41 25.08 -7.08
C ARG A 42 -5.13 23.60 -7.32
N GLY A 43 -3.95 23.11 -6.96
CA GLY A 43 -3.61 21.69 -7.05
C GLY A 43 -4.45 20.79 -6.14
N LEU A 44 -5.02 21.34 -5.06
CA LEU A 44 -5.91 20.63 -4.13
C LEU A 44 -7.38 20.60 -4.56
N ILE A 45 -7.78 21.38 -5.58
CA ILE A 45 -9.15 21.39 -6.06
C ILE A 45 -9.38 20.15 -6.93
N THR A 46 -10.29 19.28 -6.49
CA THR A 46 -10.71 18.10 -7.25
C THR A 46 -11.62 18.49 -8.42
N GLU A 47 -11.50 17.78 -9.55
CA GLU A 47 -12.36 18.01 -10.72
C GLU A 47 -13.85 17.80 -10.43
N GLU A 48 -14.69 18.71 -10.93
CA GLU A 48 -16.13 18.80 -10.62
C GLU A 48 -16.98 17.67 -11.25
N HIS A 49 -16.44 16.89 -12.17
CA HIS A 49 -17.18 15.89 -12.95
C HIS A 49 -16.70 14.45 -12.77
N LYS A 50 -16.21 14.08 -11.59
CA LYS A 50 -15.88 12.68 -11.30
C LYS A 50 -17.09 11.92 -10.78
N VAL A 51 -17.54 10.90 -11.53
CA VAL A 51 -18.55 9.95 -11.06
C VAL A 51 -17.98 9.18 -9.87
N PHE A 52 -18.58 9.35 -8.70
CA PHE A 52 -18.13 8.67 -7.49
C PHE A 52 -18.59 7.21 -7.48
N ALA A 53 -17.74 6.31 -7.97
CA ALA A 53 -17.98 4.87 -8.03
C ALA A 53 -16.82 4.09 -7.35
N PRO A 54 -16.72 4.13 -6.00
CA PRO A 54 -15.58 3.58 -5.26
C PRO A 54 -15.44 2.06 -5.43
N GLU A 55 -16.54 1.32 -5.56
CA GLU A 55 -16.51 -0.13 -5.80
C GLU A 55 -15.90 -0.48 -7.17
N VAL A 56 -16.14 0.35 -8.20
CA VAL A 56 -15.57 0.14 -9.53
C VAL A 56 -14.08 0.47 -9.52
N ALA A 57 -13.71 1.60 -8.91
CA ALA A 57 -12.31 1.98 -8.76
C ALA A 57 -11.52 0.93 -7.98
N MET A 58 -12.08 0.42 -6.88
CA MET A 58 -11.43 -0.60 -6.07
C MET A 58 -11.24 -1.91 -6.84
N LYS A 59 -12.23 -2.34 -7.64
CA LYS A 59 -12.07 -3.52 -8.51
C LYS A 59 -10.90 -3.40 -9.47
N GLU A 60 -10.68 -2.21 -10.05
CA GLU A 60 -9.53 -1.99 -10.94
C GLU A 60 -8.21 -2.05 -10.17
N VAL A 61 -8.14 -1.50 -8.96
CA VAL A 61 -6.93 -1.62 -8.12
C VAL A 61 -6.65 -3.08 -7.77
N VAL A 62 -7.68 -3.85 -7.39
CA VAL A 62 -7.56 -5.26 -7.01
C VAL A 62 -7.04 -6.13 -8.14
N LYS A 63 -7.36 -5.79 -9.40
CA LYS A 63 -6.82 -6.47 -10.59
C LYS A 63 -5.29 -6.41 -10.66
N HIS A 64 -4.68 -5.35 -10.12
CA HIS A 64 -3.24 -5.18 -10.10
C HIS A 64 -2.60 -5.64 -8.78
N THR A 65 -3.27 -5.45 -7.64
CA THR A 65 -2.69 -5.76 -6.32
C THR A 65 -2.98 -7.18 -5.83
N HIS A 66 -4.04 -7.83 -6.36
CA HIS A 66 -4.58 -9.11 -5.88
C HIS A 66 -5.00 -9.12 -4.39
N TYR A 67 -5.08 -7.95 -3.76
CA TYR A 67 -5.39 -7.77 -2.36
C TYR A 67 -6.77 -7.12 -2.19
N PHE A 68 -7.72 -7.87 -1.63
CA PHE A 68 -9.06 -7.37 -1.30
C PHE A 68 -9.61 -8.06 -0.05
N PRO A 69 -9.40 -7.47 1.14
CA PRO A 69 -9.92 -7.99 2.39
C PRO A 69 -11.43 -8.21 2.36
N ARG A 70 -11.90 -9.28 2.98
CA ARG A 70 -13.34 -9.60 3.04
C ARG A 70 -14.16 -8.46 3.65
N LYS A 71 -13.59 -7.73 4.62
CA LYS A 71 -14.22 -6.58 5.28
C LYS A 71 -14.46 -5.39 4.36
N TRP A 72 -13.81 -5.30 3.21
CA TRP A 72 -13.97 -4.18 2.25
C TRP A 72 -15.13 -4.40 1.28
N ARG A 73 -15.55 -5.67 1.08
CA ARG A 73 -16.61 -6.04 0.14
C ARG A 73 -17.90 -5.27 0.44
N ASN A 74 -18.45 -4.61 -0.57
CA ASN A 74 -19.67 -3.78 -0.49
C ASN A 74 -19.59 -2.59 0.49
N ARG A 75 -18.38 -2.24 0.95
CA ARG A 75 -18.15 -1.16 1.91
C ARG A 75 -17.04 -0.20 1.45
N CYS A 76 -16.70 -0.17 0.17
CA CYS A 76 -15.60 0.66 -0.35
C CYS A 76 -15.83 2.17 -0.22
N HIS A 77 -17.05 2.59 0.09
CA HIS A 77 -17.42 3.99 0.34
C HIS A 77 -17.26 4.41 1.82
N HIS A 78 -16.99 3.48 2.74
CA HIS A 78 -16.81 3.79 4.15
C HIS A 78 -15.41 4.37 4.43
N LYS A 79 -15.35 5.34 5.35
CA LYS A 79 -14.08 5.94 5.81
C LYS A 79 -13.14 4.93 6.44
N ASP A 80 -13.65 3.91 7.11
CA ASP A 80 -12.82 2.86 7.71
C ASP A 80 -12.04 2.10 6.63
N VAL A 81 -12.69 1.78 5.50
CA VAL A 81 -12.02 1.14 4.35
C VAL A 81 -11.05 2.10 3.68
N GLN A 82 -11.40 3.38 3.59
CA GLN A 82 -10.49 4.41 3.09
C GLN A 82 -9.22 4.50 3.96
N GLY A 83 -9.35 4.52 5.29
CA GLY A 83 -8.20 4.57 6.20
C GLY A 83 -7.28 3.36 6.04
N GLU A 84 -7.84 2.15 6.01
CA GLU A 84 -7.05 0.93 5.78
C GLU A 84 -6.41 0.88 4.37
N PHE A 85 -7.05 1.49 3.38
CA PHE A 85 -6.48 1.63 2.04
C PHE A 85 -5.34 2.65 2.03
N GLU A 86 -5.49 3.77 2.73
CA GLU A 86 -4.47 4.82 2.89
C GLU A 86 -3.24 4.33 3.68
N GLU A 87 -3.40 3.34 4.56
CA GLU A 87 -2.26 2.64 5.19
C GLU A 87 -1.41 1.88 4.16
N LEU A 88 -2.02 1.34 3.09
CA LEU A 88 -1.30 0.67 2.00
C LEU A 88 -0.77 1.65 0.95
N PHE A 89 -1.47 2.75 0.72
CA PHE A 89 -1.17 3.78 -0.28
C PHE A 89 -0.97 5.15 0.38
N GLN A 90 0.06 5.23 1.22
CA GLN A 90 0.34 6.43 2.00
C GLN A 90 0.72 7.63 1.12
N TYR A 91 0.39 8.83 1.59
CA TYR A 91 0.87 10.07 0.99
C TYR A 91 2.39 10.16 1.07
N LYS A 92 3.05 10.62 0.00
CA LYS A 92 4.52 10.75 -0.04
C LYS A 92 5.09 11.61 1.10
N GLY A 93 4.36 12.63 1.55
CA GLY A 93 4.77 13.46 2.69
C GLY A 93 4.77 12.69 4.01
N VAL A 94 3.83 11.75 4.19
CA VAL A 94 3.78 10.87 5.37
C VAL A 94 4.95 9.89 5.35
N ILE A 95 5.22 9.25 4.21
CA ILE A 95 6.37 8.35 4.04
C ILE A 95 7.67 9.07 4.41
N PHE A 96 7.88 10.29 3.89
CA PHE A 96 9.07 11.09 4.21
C PHE A 96 9.20 11.39 5.71
N LEU A 97 8.10 11.72 6.39
CA LEU A 97 8.11 11.94 7.84
C LEU A 97 8.39 10.65 8.61
N GLU A 98 7.79 9.52 8.22
CA GLU A 98 8.06 8.21 8.80
C GLU A 98 9.54 7.80 8.64
N GLU A 99 10.14 8.04 7.47
CA GLU A 99 11.56 7.80 7.22
C GLU A 99 12.45 8.65 8.15
N MET A 100 12.12 9.93 8.33
CA MET A 100 12.85 10.80 9.28
C MET A 100 12.72 10.29 10.73
N LEU A 101 11.52 9.87 11.13
CA LEU A 101 11.27 9.33 12.46
C LEU A 101 11.86 7.93 12.66
N SER A 102 12.04 7.15 11.59
CA SER A 102 12.54 5.78 11.62
C SER A 102 13.93 5.67 12.26
N ILE A 103 14.77 6.70 12.09
CA ILE A 103 16.11 6.77 12.68
C ILE A 103 16.04 6.68 14.21
N LEU A 104 15.01 7.29 14.80
CA LEU A 104 14.79 7.31 16.25
C LEU A 104 13.93 6.13 16.73
N SER A 105 12.91 5.74 15.96
CA SER A 105 11.96 4.69 16.38
C SER A 105 12.53 3.28 16.22
N THR A 106 13.34 3.01 15.19
CA THR A 106 13.93 1.68 14.93
C THR A 106 14.72 1.12 16.13
N PRO A 107 15.69 1.83 16.73
CA PRO A 107 16.41 1.29 17.89
C PRO A 107 15.50 1.02 19.09
N ILE A 108 14.45 1.83 19.29
CA ILE A 108 13.47 1.63 20.36
C ILE A 108 12.65 0.36 20.11
N ILE A 109 12.19 0.14 18.87
CA ILE A 109 11.45 -1.07 18.49
C ILE A 109 12.32 -2.31 18.66
N LEU A 110 13.58 -2.26 18.20
CA LEU A 110 14.52 -3.38 18.30
C LEU A 110 14.88 -3.71 19.76
N TRP A 111 15.04 -2.71 20.62
CA TRP A 111 15.39 -2.93 22.01
C TRP A 111 14.20 -3.33 22.88
N CYS A 112 13.03 -2.73 22.66
CA CYS A 112 11.88 -2.89 23.57
C CYS A 112 10.80 -3.85 23.04
N SER A 113 10.51 -3.85 21.74
CA SER A 113 9.40 -4.62 21.16
C SER A 113 9.85 -5.99 20.66
N LEU A 114 10.95 -6.04 19.89
CA LEU A 114 11.44 -7.26 19.26
C LEU A 114 11.76 -8.39 20.26
N PRO A 115 12.36 -8.15 21.45
CA PRO A 115 12.66 -9.24 22.38
C PRO A 115 11.41 -9.93 22.91
N ASN A 116 10.30 -9.20 23.03
CA ASN A 116 9.03 -9.75 23.54
C ASN A 116 8.38 -10.72 22.55
N CYS A 117 8.57 -10.53 21.24
CA CYS A 117 8.05 -11.43 20.19
C CYS A 117 9.08 -12.41 19.62
N ALA A 118 10.34 -12.34 20.07
CA ALA A 118 11.44 -13.17 19.55
C ALA A 118 11.13 -14.67 19.59
N ARG A 119 10.48 -15.17 20.65
CA ARG A 119 10.09 -16.60 20.75
C ARG A 119 9.11 -16.99 19.65
N ALA A 120 8.07 -16.19 19.41
CA ALA A 120 7.10 -16.45 18.36
C ALA A 120 7.73 -16.43 16.96
N ILE A 121 8.74 -15.57 16.73
CA ILE A 121 9.51 -15.55 15.49
C ILE A 121 10.32 -16.85 15.33
N LEU A 122 11.00 -17.31 16.39
CA LEU A 122 11.77 -18.55 16.35
C LEU A 122 10.89 -19.78 16.14
N ASP A 123 9.72 -19.83 16.80
CA ASP A 123 8.74 -20.88 16.60
C ASP A 123 8.22 -20.86 15.16
N PHE A 124 7.90 -19.68 14.60
CA PHE A 124 7.51 -19.57 13.19
C PHE A 124 8.61 -20.05 12.24
N VAL A 125 9.86 -19.62 12.43
CA VAL A 125 10.97 -20.04 11.56
C VAL A 125 11.19 -21.55 11.66
N ARG A 126 11.18 -22.12 12.87
CA ARG A 126 11.34 -23.57 13.06
C ARG A 126 10.20 -24.34 12.40
N ASP A 127 8.97 -23.92 12.63
CA ASP A 127 7.80 -24.68 12.24
C ASP A 127 7.51 -24.51 10.73
N PHE A 128 7.80 -23.35 10.13
CA PHE A 128 7.55 -23.08 8.70
C PHE A 128 8.77 -23.21 7.80
N THR A 129 9.88 -23.80 8.26
CA THR A 129 11.03 -24.10 7.38
C THR A 129 10.98 -25.55 6.91
N VAL A 130 11.14 -25.77 5.60
CA VAL A 130 11.27 -27.08 4.97
C VAL A 130 12.48 -27.11 4.05
N ARG A 131 13.17 -28.24 4.00
CA ARG A 131 14.32 -28.46 3.10
C ARG A 131 13.80 -29.01 1.77
N VAL A 132 14.10 -28.31 0.68
CA VAL A 132 13.80 -28.77 -0.69
C VAL A 132 15.10 -29.14 -1.39
N ASP A 133 15.14 -30.35 -1.97
CA ASP A 133 16.31 -30.85 -2.68
C ASP A 133 16.67 -29.94 -3.87
N GLY A 134 17.95 -29.58 -3.98
CA GLY A 134 18.46 -28.67 -5.01
C GLY A 134 18.24 -27.17 -4.74
N VAL A 135 17.40 -26.79 -3.76
CA VAL A 135 17.14 -25.39 -3.39
C VAL A 135 17.72 -25.04 -2.02
N GLY A 136 17.47 -25.89 -1.02
CA GLY A 136 17.85 -25.65 0.38
C GLY A 136 16.65 -25.40 1.29
N ASP A 137 16.88 -24.68 2.40
CA ASP A 137 15.84 -24.39 3.40
C ASP A 137 14.97 -23.20 2.95
N VAL A 138 13.68 -23.45 2.80
CA VAL A 138 12.69 -22.47 2.32
C VAL A 138 11.48 -22.42 3.23
N CYS A 139 10.69 -21.35 3.10
CA CYS A 139 9.42 -21.24 3.80
C CYS A 139 8.42 -22.25 3.21
N SER A 140 7.78 -23.06 4.05
CA SER A 140 6.82 -24.09 3.63
C SER A 140 5.58 -23.52 2.93
N LEU A 141 5.21 -22.27 3.21
CA LEU A 141 4.14 -21.57 2.47
C LEU A 141 4.54 -21.24 1.03
N SER A 142 5.84 -21.18 0.72
CA SER A 142 6.36 -20.86 -0.62
C SER A 142 6.46 -22.07 -1.53
N THR A 143 6.37 -23.28 -0.98
CA THR A 143 6.36 -24.54 -1.74
C THR A 143 4.95 -24.98 -2.15
N PHE A 144 3.94 -24.14 -1.89
CA PHE A 144 2.52 -24.41 -2.18
C PHE A 144 2.00 -25.73 -1.56
N ASP A 145 2.45 -26.07 -0.35
CA ASP A 145 2.04 -27.27 0.37
C ASP A 145 0.59 -27.13 0.90
N PHE A 146 -0.37 -27.55 0.08
CA PHE A 146 -1.80 -27.50 0.40
C PHE A 146 -2.23 -28.49 1.48
N ASP A 147 -1.50 -29.58 1.67
CA ASP A 147 -1.80 -30.57 2.71
C ASP A 147 -1.52 -30.00 4.10
N ARG A 148 -0.49 -29.16 4.21
CA ARG A 148 -0.08 -28.53 5.47
C ARG A 148 -0.70 -27.16 5.72
N HIS A 149 -0.92 -26.37 4.67
CA HIS A 149 -1.28 -24.96 4.78
C HIS A 149 -2.58 -24.57 4.07
N GLY A 150 -3.28 -25.53 3.48
CA GLY A 150 -4.47 -25.33 2.69
C GLY A 150 -5.63 -24.63 3.42
N ASN A 151 -6.28 -23.72 2.69
CA ASN A 151 -7.48 -23.04 3.09
C ASN A 151 -8.64 -23.34 2.12
N ALA A 152 -9.55 -24.23 2.53
CA ALA A 152 -10.70 -24.63 1.72
C ALA A 152 -11.62 -23.45 1.28
N LEU A 153 -11.58 -22.31 1.97
CA LEU A 153 -12.32 -21.12 1.52
C LEU A 153 -11.74 -20.48 0.24
N TYR A 154 -10.58 -20.94 -0.20
CA TYR A 154 -9.86 -20.53 -1.40
C TYR A 154 -9.55 -21.73 -2.30
N ALA A 155 -10.45 -22.73 -2.32
CA ALA A 155 -10.39 -23.92 -3.18
C ALA A 155 -9.26 -24.94 -2.89
N ALA A 156 -8.50 -24.75 -1.81
CA ALA A 156 -7.51 -25.75 -1.40
C ALA A 156 -8.21 -27.09 -1.06
N PRO A 157 -7.61 -28.24 -1.42
CA PRO A 157 -8.19 -29.56 -1.22
C PRO A 157 -8.38 -29.92 0.27
N VAL A 158 -7.52 -29.39 1.14
CA VAL A 158 -7.51 -29.66 2.57
C VAL A 158 -7.75 -28.36 3.35
N ALA A 159 -8.48 -28.46 4.46
CA ALA A 159 -8.71 -27.36 5.39
C ALA A 159 -7.84 -27.52 6.66
N CYS A 160 -6.63 -26.97 6.67
CA CYS A 160 -5.64 -27.16 7.75
C CYS A 160 -5.99 -26.35 9.01
N ALA A 161 -5.23 -26.37 10.12
CA ALA A 161 -5.56 -25.49 11.27
C ALA A 161 -5.29 -24.01 10.95
N GLU A 162 -6.09 -23.07 11.48
CA GLU A 162 -5.90 -21.61 11.28
C GLU A 162 -4.46 -21.10 11.48
N PRO A 163 -3.72 -21.48 12.55
CA PRO A 163 -2.35 -20.99 12.75
C PRO A 163 -1.35 -21.45 11.68
N LEU A 164 -1.67 -22.50 10.93
CA LEU A 164 -0.84 -23.00 9.83
C LEU A 164 -1.22 -22.37 8.49
N ARG A 165 -2.37 -21.72 8.37
CA ARG A 165 -2.85 -21.19 7.09
C ARG A 165 -2.25 -19.82 6.79
N SER A 166 -2.15 -19.51 5.49
CA SER A 166 -1.84 -18.16 5.05
C SER A 166 -3.03 -17.20 5.26
N ASN A 167 -2.73 -15.95 5.63
CA ASN A 167 -3.76 -14.93 5.78
C ASN A 167 -4.45 -14.63 4.45
N GLN A 168 -5.78 -14.62 4.46
CA GLN A 168 -6.63 -14.31 3.31
C GLN A 168 -6.32 -15.09 2.02
N GLY A 169 -5.86 -16.34 2.17
CA GLY A 169 -5.57 -17.22 1.04
C GLY A 169 -4.41 -16.73 0.17
N LYS A 170 -3.41 -16.09 0.79
CA LYS A 170 -2.25 -15.54 0.08
C LYS A 170 -1.49 -16.65 -0.66
N MET A 171 -1.33 -17.82 -0.04
CA MET A 171 -0.66 -18.97 -0.65
C MET A 171 -1.40 -19.44 -1.92
N GLU A 172 -2.71 -19.64 -1.84
CA GLU A 172 -3.57 -20.09 -2.93
C GLU A 172 -3.56 -19.09 -4.09
N LYS A 173 -3.66 -17.78 -3.80
CA LYS A 173 -3.55 -16.75 -4.83
C LYS A 173 -2.17 -16.70 -5.46
N SER A 174 -1.11 -16.83 -4.65
CA SER A 174 0.26 -16.89 -5.17
C SER A 174 0.49 -18.10 -6.07
N PHE A 175 -0.09 -19.25 -5.74
CA PHE A 175 -0.05 -20.44 -6.58
C PHE A 175 -0.68 -20.18 -7.95
N LEU A 176 -1.86 -19.54 -8.00
CA LEU A 176 -2.51 -19.19 -9.26
C LEU A 176 -1.69 -18.20 -10.09
N SER A 177 -1.14 -17.17 -9.44
CA SER A 177 -0.25 -16.22 -10.12
C SER A 177 1.02 -16.88 -10.64
N PHE A 178 1.60 -17.82 -9.89
CA PHE A 178 2.79 -18.56 -10.28
C PHE A 178 2.52 -19.47 -11.48
N HIS A 179 1.45 -20.27 -11.40
CA HIS A 179 1.03 -21.15 -12.49
C HIS A 179 0.68 -20.36 -13.76
N ALA A 180 0.04 -19.19 -13.64
CA ALA A 180 -0.27 -18.34 -14.79
C ALA A 180 0.96 -17.70 -15.44
N LEU A 181 2.06 -17.53 -14.70
CA LEU A 181 3.31 -16.95 -15.20
C LEU A 181 4.25 -18.00 -15.79
N TYR A 182 4.26 -19.22 -15.22
CA TYR A 182 5.16 -20.30 -15.60
C TYR A 182 4.37 -21.50 -16.15
N ASN A 183 4.02 -21.44 -17.44
CA ASN A 183 3.19 -22.47 -18.10
C ASN A 183 3.88 -23.84 -18.22
N ASP A 184 5.21 -23.89 -18.16
CA ASP A 184 5.98 -25.14 -18.24
C ASP A 184 6.11 -25.84 -16.88
N TRP A 185 5.68 -25.19 -15.79
CA TRP A 185 5.74 -25.76 -14.45
C TRP A 185 4.48 -26.57 -14.17
N GLU A 186 4.65 -27.84 -13.80
CA GLU A 186 3.53 -28.71 -13.43
C GLU A 186 3.34 -28.74 -11.90
N PRO A 187 2.12 -28.48 -11.42
CA PRO A 187 1.81 -28.61 -9.99
C PRO A 187 1.72 -30.09 -9.58
N ASP A 188 1.93 -30.32 -8.29
CA ASP A 188 1.74 -31.61 -7.65
C ASP A 188 0.25 -32.03 -7.62
N ALA A 189 -0.04 -33.24 -7.14
CA ALA A 189 -1.41 -33.77 -7.10
C ALA A 189 -2.38 -32.86 -6.33
N ALA A 190 -1.92 -32.26 -5.22
CA ALA A 190 -2.73 -31.36 -4.41
C ALA A 190 -2.99 -30.03 -5.15
N GLY A 191 -2.00 -29.47 -5.85
CA GLY A 191 -2.15 -28.28 -6.68
C GLY A 191 -3.05 -28.52 -7.90
N GLN A 192 -2.96 -29.68 -8.54
CA GLN A 192 -3.88 -30.07 -9.63
C GLN A 192 -5.33 -30.19 -9.12
N GLN A 193 -5.52 -30.73 -7.92
CA GLN A 193 -6.83 -30.80 -7.28
C GLN A 193 -7.36 -29.41 -6.91
N MET A 194 -6.51 -28.49 -6.46
CA MET A 194 -6.93 -27.11 -6.23
C MET A 194 -7.42 -26.46 -7.53
N LEU A 195 -6.71 -26.68 -8.65
CA LEU A 195 -7.12 -26.13 -9.96
C LEU A 195 -8.46 -26.68 -10.43
N SER A 196 -8.78 -27.94 -10.13
CA SER A 196 -10.07 -28.54 -10.49
C SER A 196 -11.23 -28.10 -9.58
N ASN A 197 -10.93 -27.56 -8.39
CA ASN A 197 -11.93 -27.06 -7.44
C ASN A 197 -12.38 -25.60 -7.73
N LEU A 198 -11.69 -24.87 -8.62
CA LEU A 198 -11.98 -23.46 -8.96
C LEU A 198 -13.15 -23.32 -9.92
#